data_AF-A0A972H7M2-F1
#
_entry.id   AF-A0A972H7M2-F1
#
_cell.length_a   1.000
_cell.length_b   1.000
_cell.length_c   1.000
_cell.angle_alpha   90.00
_cell.angle_beta   90.00
_cell.angle_gamma   90.00
#
_symmetry.space_group_name_H-M   'P 1'
#
loop_
_entity.id
_entity.type
_entity.pdbx_description
1 polymer ?
#
loop_
_entity_poly.entity_id
_entity_poly.type
_entity_poly.pdbx_seq_one_letter_code
_entity_poly.pdbx_strand_id
1 'polypeptide(L)'
;MLIVDPHRQRQLRIRYAVVLGTAGVLVLVMLAFFGSIPDISKWWLWALFGVAFVYFEWNGVEVNDRLMASPSVMVAMTAAVILGPRDALFAVPLMVAVGTVTPTDIRLRQWFQPVVNFGQLTISSAVMVTVLAVWLPEYPIKSSDLWRVALVTVAGAVSYTFINFQAVTLIVRNVFGRRDVRPWS
;
A
#
# COMPACT_ATOMS: atom_id res chain seq x y z
N MET A 1 -8.01 -8.40 32.17
CA MET A 1 -8.31 -9.20 30.95
C MET A 1 -9.67 -8.74 30.44
N LEU A 2 -9.74 -7.85 29.45
CA LEU A 2 -11.02 -7.57 28.80
C LEU A 2 -11.31 -8.78 27.90
N ILE A 3 -12.24 -9.63 28.34
CA ILE A 3 -12.80 -10.70 27.52
C ILE A 3 -13.56 -9.98 26.40
N VAL A 4 -12.91 -9.80 25.26
CA VAL A 4 -13.58 -9.30 24.06
C VAL A 4 -14.52 -10.42 23.63
N ASP A 5 -15.81 -10.15 23.66
CA ASP A 5 -16.84 -11.07 23.18
C ASP A 5 -16.46 -11.57 21.76
N PRO A 6 -16.25 -12.90 21.57
CA PRO A 6 -15.80 -13.46 20.31
C PRO A 6 -16.80 -13.18 19.16
N HIS A 7 -18.10 -13.04 19.46
CA HIS A 7 -19.10 -12.67 18.45
C HIS A 7 -18.91 -11.23 18.00
N ARG A 8 -18.68 -10.31 18.94
CA ARG A 8 -18.39 -8.90 18.65
C ARG A 8 -17.09 -8.75 17.85
N GLN A 9 -16.04 -9.47 18.22
CA GLN A 9 -14.77 -9.45 17.47
C GLN A 9 -14.96 -9.92 16.03
N ARG A 10 -15.71 -11.01 15.81
CA ARG A 10 -16.01 -11.52 14.47
C ARG A 10 -16.79 -10.49 13.64
N GLN A 11 -17.80 -9.86 14.21
CA GLN A 11 -18.57 -8.81 13.53
C GLN A 11 -17.69 -7.61 13.14
N LEU A 12 -16.78 -7.19 14.02
CA LEU A 12 -15.85 -6.10 13.73
C LEU A 12 -14.88 -6.48 12.61
N ARG A 13 -14.34 -7.71 12.60
CA ARG A 13 -13.51 -8.19 11.49
C ARG A 13 -14.25 -8.10 10.15
N ILE A 14 -15.49 -8.56 10.09
CA ILE A 14 -16.32 -8.48 8.87
C ILE A 14 -16.53 -7.02 8.47
N ARG A 15 -16.94 -6.15 9.39
CA ARG A 15 -17.19 -4.74 9.09
C ARG A 15 -15.94 -4.04 8.53
N TYR A 16 -14.78 -4.20 9.19
CA TYR A 16 -13.54 -3.56 8.73
C TYR A 16 -13.04 -4.11 7.41
N ALA A 17 -13.14 -5.43 7.20
CA ALA A 17 -12.80 -6.03 5.91
C ALA A 17 -13.70 -5.51 4.80
N VAL A 18 -15.02 -5.45 5.01
CA VAL A 18 -15.96 -4.92 4.01
C VAL A 18 -15.67 -3.44 3.73
N VAL A 19 -15.52 -2.62 4.78
CA VAL A 19 -15.28 -1.17 4.62
C VAL A 19 -13.97 -0.91 3.88
N LEU A 20 -12.87 -1.53 4.30
CA LEU A 20 -11.56 -1.29 3.68
C LEU A 20 -11.45 -1.95 2.30
N GLY A 21 -11.96 -3.17 2.13
CA GLY A 21 -12.00 -3.83 0.84
C GLY A 21 -12.79 -3.01 -0.18
N THR A 22 -13.98 -2.54 0.19
CA THR A 22 -14.80 -1.69 -0.67
C THR A 22 -14.13 -0.35 -0.94
N ALA A 23 -13.56 0.31 0.08
CA ALA A 23 -12.85 1.56 -0.09
C ALA A 23 -11.64 1.42 -1.03
N GLY A 24 -10.86 0.33 -0.92
CA GLY A 24 -9.76 0.03 -1.83
C GLY A 24 -10.23 -0.14 -3.28
N VAL A 25 -11.31 -0.89 -3.50
CA VAL A 25 -11.91 -1.05 -4.84
C VAL A 25 -12.38 0.29 -5.40
N LEU A 26 -13.11 1.08 -4.59
CA LEU A 26 -13.59 2.40 -5.01
C LEU A 26 -12.44 3.35 -5.37
N VAL A 27 -11.34 3.32 -4.61
CA VAL A 27 -10.14 4.09 -4.92
C VAL A 27 -9.51 3.65 -6.24
N LEU A 28 -9.38 2.34 -6.49
CA LEU A 28 -8.85 1.86 -7.78
C LEU A 28 -9.75 2.26 -8.95
N VAL A 29 -11.07 2.13 -8.79
CA VAL A 29 -12.05 2.52 -9.81
C VAL A 29 -11.94 4.03 -10.08
N MET A 30 -11.90 4.85 -9.02
CA MET A 30 -11.69 6.29 -9.14
C MET A 30 -10.39 6.60 -9.89
N LEU A 31 -9.28 6.00 -9.48
CA LEU A 31 -7.98 6.21 -10.12
C LEU A 31 -7.94 5.69 -11.57
N ALA A 32 -8.73 4.68 -11.93
CA ALA A 32 -8.87 4.24 -13.31
C ALA A 32 -9.58 5.29 -14.20
N PHE A 33 -10.46 6.13 -13.62
CA PHE A 33 -11.09 7.24 -14.34
C PHE A 33 -10.21 8.49 -14.44
N PHE A 34 -9.34 8.75 -13.46
CA PHE A 34 -8.49 9.94 -13.42
C PHE A 34 -7.06 9.71 -13.94
N GLY A 35 -6.54 8.49 -13.79
CA GLY A 35 -5.25 8.07 -14.29
C GLY A 35 -5.33 7.65 -15.75
N SER A 36 -4.17 7.59 -16.41
CA SER A 36 -4.05 6.92 -17.70
C SER A 36 -3.77 5.44 -17.49
N ILE A 37 -4.36 4.61 -18.36
CA ILE A 37 -3.88 3.24 -18.54
C ILE A 37 -2.47 3.37 -19.12
N PRO A 38 -1.44 2.71 -18.54
CA PRO A 38 -0.09 2.79 -19.09
C PRO A 38 -0.09 2.46 -20.57
N ASP A 39 0.63 3.27 -21.36
CA ASP A 39 0.89 2.97 -22.76
C ASP A 39 1.41 1.53 -22.90
N ILE A 40 1.07 0.86 -24.00
CA ILE A 40 1.43 -0.54 -24.20
C ILE A 40 2.92 -0.80 -24.02
N SER A 41 3.75 0.19 -24.38
CA SER A 41 5.20 0.21 -24.26
C SER A 41 5.73 0.16 -22.82
N LYS A 42 4.91 0.44 -21.80
CA LYS A 42 5.30 0.48 -20.38
C LYS A 42 4.76 -0.68 -19.55
N TRP A 43 3.92 -1.56 -20.10
CA TRP A 43 3.39 -2.72 -19.34
C TRP A 43 4.46 -3.69 -18.88
N TRP A 44 5.54 -3.85 -19.65
CA TRP A 44 6.65 -4.71 -19.24
C TRP A 44 7.38 -4.14 -18.01
N LEU A 45 7.55 -2.81 -17.92
CA LEU A 45 8.10 -2.13 -16.74
C LEU A 45 7.19 -2.34 -15.54
N TRP A 46 5.89 -2.13 -15.73
CA TRP A 46 4.90 -2.37 -14.69
C TRP A 46 4.95 -3.81 -14.20
N ALA A 47 5.01 -4.79 -15.11
CA ALA A 47 5.08 -6.21 -14.75
C ALA A 47 6.38 -6.53 -13.99
N LEU A 48 7.51 -5.98 -14.43
CA LEU A 48 8.81 -6.17 -13.76
C LEU A 48 8.79 -5.60 -12.34
N PHE A 49 8.29 -4.37 -12.17
CA PHE A 49 8.12 -3.78 -10.84
C PHE A 49 7.08 -4.52 -10.01
N GLY A 50 6.02 -5.03 -10.61
CA GLY A 50 4.99 -5.80 -9.93
C GLY A 50 5.53 -7.12 -9.39
N VAL A 51 6.30 -7.86 -10.19
CA VAL A 51 6.98 -9.07 -9.73
C VAL A 51 7.96 -8.76 -8.60
N ALA A 52 8.75 -7.69 -8.74
CA ALA A 52 9.66 -7.25 -7.68
C ALA A 52 8.90 -6.88 -6.40
N PHE A 53 7.81 -6.13 -6.53
CA PHE A 53 6.96 -5.71 -5.40
C PHE A 53 6.41 -6.93 -4.67
N VAL A 54 5.80 -7.86 -5.39
CA VAL A 54 5.25 -9.11 -4.83
C VAL A 54 6.35 -9.93 -4.14
N TYR A 55 7.51 -10.07 -4.78
CA TYR A 55 8.64 -10.78 -4.22
C TYR A 55 9.09 -10.16 -2.88
N PHE A 56 9.29 -8.84 -2.83
CA PHE A 56 9.70 -8.18 -1.59
C PHE A 56 8.60 -8.17 -0.53
N GLU A 57 7.33 -8.06 -0.91
CA GLU A 57 6.21 -8.10 0.03
C GLU A 57 6.09 -9.47 0.68
N TRP A 58 6.25 -10.55 -0.09
CA TRP A 58 6.14 -11.92 0.42
C TRP A 58 7.34 -12.36 1.25
N ASN A 59 8.54 -11.85 0.95
CA ASN A 59 9.78 -12.22 1.64
C ASN A 59 10.22 -11.20 2.70
N GLY A 60 9.65 -10.01 2.73
CA GLY A 60 10.04 -8.91 3.63
C GLY A 60 9.68 -9.12 5.09
N VAL A 61 8.85 -10.13 5.40
CA VAL A 61 8.25 -10.36 6.73
C VAL A 61 9.29 -10.70 7.81
N GLU A 62 10.48 -11.24 7.45
CA GLU A 62 11.53 -11.57 8.43
C GLU A 62 12.62 -10.49 8.61
N VAL A 63 12.80 -9.58 7.65
CA VAL A 63 13.89 -8.58 7.68
C VAL A 63 13.37 -7.18 8.06
N ASN A 64 12.07 -6.93 7.90
CA ASN A 64 11.46 -5.61 8.13
C ASN A 64 11.40 -5.20 9.62
N ASP A 65 11.53 -6.12 10.57
CA ASP A 65 11.65 -5.76 12.00
C ASP A 65 12.90 -4.89 12.30
N ARG A 66 13.86 -4.83 11.37
CA ARG A 66 15.11 -4.07 11.51
C ARG A 66 15.28 -2.91 10.52
N LEU A 67 14.40 -2.76 9.54
CA LEU A 67 14.52 -1.73 8.49
C LEU A 67 13.50 -0.60 8.73
N MET A 68 13.94 0.66 8.62
CA MET A 68 13.08 1.84 8.79
C MET A 68 12.08 2.07 7.64
N ALA A 69 12.25 1.37 6.50
CA ALA A 69 11.37 1.48 5.33
C ALA A 69 11.22 0.12 4.65
N SER A 70 9.98 -0.25 4.29
CA SER A 70 9.69 -1.50 3.58
C SER A 70 10.27 -1.46 2.16
N PRO A 71 11.04 -2.50 1.73
CA PRO A 71 11.55 -2.61 0.37
C PRO A 71 10.45 -2.53 -0.70
N SER A 72 9.23 -3.02 -0.43
CA SER A 72 8.09 -2.93 -1.33
C SER A 72 7.70 -1.48 -1.63
N VAL A 73 7.80 -0.59 -0.64
CA VAL A 73 7.50 0.84 -0.80
C VAL A 73 8.55 1.51 -1.69
N MET A 74 9.82 1.13 -1.56
CA MET A 74 10.87 1.63 -2.45
C MET A 74 10.61 1.23 -3.91
N VAL A 75 10.15 -0.02 -4.14
CA VAL A 75 9.76 -0.49 -5.47
C VAL A 75 8.59 0.32 -6.02
N ALA A 76 7.54 0.53 -5.22
CA ALA A 76 6.36 1.31 -5.61
C ALA A 76 6.70 2.78 -5.96
N MET A 77 7.55 3.42 -5.15
CA MET A 77 8.08 4.76 -5.40
C MET A 77 8.87 4.84 -6.71
N THR A 78 9.78 3.90 -6.90
CA THR A 78 10.64 3.84 -8.08
C THR A 78 9.81 3.64 -9.35
N ALA A 79 8.83 2.73 -9.29
CA ALA A 79 7.87 2.52 -10.36
C ALA A 79 7.08 3.81 -10.67
N ALA A 80 6.63 4.54 -9.66
CA ALA A 80 5.87 5.79 -9.85
C ALA A 80 6.70 6.86 -10.59
N VAL A 81 7.97 7.02 -10.23
CA VAL A 81 8.88 7.98 -10.88
C VAL A 81 9.18 7.57 -12.33
N ILE A 82 9.38 6.27 -12.59
CA ILE A 82 9.73 5.77 -13.93
C ILE A 82 8.53 5.80 -14.89
N LEU A 83 7.35 5.37 -14.43
CA LEU A 83 6.14 5.36 -15.26
C LEU A 83 5.68 6.78 -15.60
N GLY A 84 5.96 7.72 -14.70
CA GLY A 84 5.55 9.12 -14.79
C GLY A 84 4.24 9.37 -14.05
N PRO A 85 3.95 10.64 -13.73
CA PRO A 85 2.91 11.02 -12.78
C PRO A 85 1.51 10.53 -13.18
N ARG A 86 1.17 10.56 -14.47
CA ARG A 86 -0.16 10.20 -14.97
C ARG A 86 -0.43 8.69 -14.97
N ASP A 87 0.54 7.90 -15.45
CA ASP A 87 0.42 6.44 -15.51
C ASP A 87 0.53 5.82 -14.11
N ALA A 88 1.36 6.41 -13.25
CA ALA A 88 1.56 5.93 -11.89
C ALA A 88 0.29 6.01 -11.02
N LEU A 89 -0.61 6.97 -11.29
CA LEU A 89 -1.84 7.17 -10.52
C LEU A 89 -2.68 5.90 -10.39
N PHE A 90 -2.82 5.14 -11.48
CA PHE A 90 -3.55 3.88 -11.47
C PHE A 90 -2.61 2.67 -11.32
N ALA A 91 -1.50 2.67 -12.05
CA ALA A 91 -0.67 1.49 -12.19
C ALA A 91 -0.02 1.06 -10.86
N VAL A 92 0.45 2.00 -10.05
CA VAL A 92 1.14 1.65 -8.79
C VAL A 92 0.16 1.17 -7.73
N PRO A 93 -1.00 1.82 -7.47
CA PRO A 93 -2.01 1.26 -6.57
C PRO A 93 -2.53 -0.11 -7.03
N LEU A 94 -2.69 -0.33 -8.33
CA LEU A 94 -3.04 -1.67 -8.86
C LEU A 94 -1.95 -2.71 -8.55
N MET A 95 -0.68 -2.36 -8.75
CA MET A 95 0.44 -3.23 -8.42
C MET A 95 0.45 -3.60 -6.93
N VAL A 96 0.27 -2.61 -6.06
CA VAL A 96 0.18 -2.82 -4.61
C VAL A 96 -1.01 -3.72 -4.26
N ALA A 97 -2.16 -3.48 -4.88
CA ALA A 97 -3.38 -4.24 -4.68
C ALA A 97 -3.22 -5.73 -5.02
N VAL A 98 -2.46 -6.05 -6.07
CA VAL A 98 -2.16 -7.45 -6.46
C VAL A 98 -1.24 -8.13 -5.44
N GLY A 99 -0.32 -7.38 -4.82
CA GLY A 99 0.67 -7.93 -3.87
C GLY A 99 0.13 -8.25 -2.47
N THR A 100 -1.11 -7.86 -2.14
CA THR A 100 -1.61 -7.94 -0.76
C THR A 100 -2.01 -9.34 -0.30
N VAL A 101 -2.09 -10.31 -1.22
CA VAL A 101 -2.38 -11.71 -0.89
C VAL A 101 -1.06 -12.45 -0.76
N THR A 102 -0.77 -12.96 0.44
CA THR A 102 0.46 -13.73 0.70
C THR A 102 0.21 -15.24 0.65
N PRO A 103 1.25 -16.07 0.41
CA PRO A 103 1.13 -17.52 0.48
C PRO A 103 0.64 -18.01 1.85
N THR A 104 1.00 -17.31 2.93
CA THR A 104 0.57 -17.63 4.30
C THR A 104 -0.93 -17.44 4.49
N ASP A 105 -1.50 -16.36 3.93
CA ASP A 105 -2.95 -16.11 3.99
C ASP A 105 -3.73 -17.25 3.34
N ILE A 106 -3.24 -17.74 2.19
CA ILE A 106 -3.83 -18.86 1.45
C ILE A 106 -3.71 -20.16 2.27
N ARG A 107 -2.51 -20.46 2.78
CA ARG A 107 -2.23 -21.70 3.54
C ARG A 107 -3.07 -21.78 4.81
N LEU A 108 -3.23 -20.66 5.52
CA LEU A 108 -3.98 -20.58 6.77
C LEU A 108 -5.46 -20.24 6.58
N ARG A 109 -5.93 -20.10 5.33
CA ARG A 109 -7.30 -19.71 4.97
C ARG A 109 -7.76 -18.44 5.69
N GLN A 110 -6.83 -17.49 5.84
CA GLN A 110 -7.10 -16.21 6.45
C GLN A 110 -7.70 -15.28 5.40
N TRP A 111 -8.96 -14.89 5.60
CA TRP A 111 -9.64 -13.98 4.66
C TRP A 111 -9.64 -12.53 5.16
N PHE A 112 -9.62 -12.31 6.47
CA PHE A 112 -9.70 -10.97 7.05
C PHE A 112 -8.46 -10.13 6.73
N GLN A 113 -7.27 -10.70 6.98
CA GLN A 113 -5.98 -10.03 6.81
C GLN A 113 -5.73 -9.59 5.35
N PRO A 114 -5.87 -10.45 4.32
CA PRO A 114 -5.62 -10.01 2.94
C PRO A 114 -6.62 -8.96 2.46
N VAL A 115 -7.89 -9.02 2.86
CA VAL A 115 -8.91 -8.01 2.46
C VAL A 115 -8.63 -6.65 3.11
N VAL A 116 -8.23 -6.65 4.38
CA VAL A 116 -7.87 -5.42 5.09
C VAL A 116 -6.56 -4.84 4.55
N ASN A 117 -5.56 -5.69 4.30
CA ASN A 117 -4.28 -5.28 3.71
C ASN A 117 -4.48 -4.70 2.31
N PHE A 118 -5.31 -5.35 1.48
CA PHE A 118 -5.75 -4.82 0.19
C PHE A 118 -6.23 -3.39 0.32
N GLY A 119 -7.24 -3.15 1.18
CA GLY A 119 -7.81 -1.83 1.35
C GLY A 119 -6.79 -0.81 1.85
N GLN A 120 -6.06 -1.12 2.94
CA GLN A 120 -5.14 -0.17 3.53
C GLN A 120 -3.97 0.18 2.59
N LEU A 121 -3.35 -0.81 1.95
CA LEU A 121 -2.16 -0.60 1.13
C LEU A 121 -2.52 0.10 -0.18
N THR A 122 -3.68 -0.23 -0.75
CA THR A 122 -4.21 0.45 -1.94
C THR A 122 -4.52 1.92 -1.65
N ILE A 123 -5.15 2.24 -0.52
CA ILE A 123 -5.43 3.63 -0.13
C ILE A 123 -4.12 4.39 0.17
N SER A 124 -3.19 3.79 0.91
CA SER A 124 -1.89 4.40 1.22
C SER A 124 -1.08 4.69 -0.04
N SER A 125 -1.02 3.74 -0.96
CA SER A 125 -0.32 3.91 -2.25
C SER A 125 -1.02 4.93 -3.14
N ALA A 126 -2.36 4.98 -3.15
CA ALA A 126 -3.13 6.00 -3.87
C ALA A 126 -2.79 7.42 -3.39
N VAL A 127 -2.73 7.64 -2.06
CA VAL A 127 -2.34 8.95 -1.50
C VAL A 127 -0.90 9.30 -1.91
N MET A 128 0.02 8.34 -1.77
CA MET A 128 1.41 8.51 -2.16
C MET A 128 1.56 8.91 -3.63
N VAL A 129 0.91 8.19 -4.56
CA VAL A 129 1.02 8.52 -5.97
C VAL A 129 0.27 9.79 -6.33
N THR A 130 -0.76 10.18 -5.60
CA THR A 130 -1.41 11.48 -5.80
C THR A 130 -0.46 12.61 -5.43
N VAL A 131 0.27 12.49 -4.31
CA VAL A 131 1.33 13.45 -3.94
C VAL A 131 2.39 13.51 -5.04
N LEU A 132 2.86 12.37 -5.52
CA LEU A 132 3.83 12.32 -6.62
C LEU A 132 3.28 12.93 -7.90
N ALA A 133 2.04 12.62 -8.28
CA ALA A 133 1.43 13.07 -9.52
C ALA A 133 1.24 14.58 -9.59
N VAL A 134 0.94 15.22 -8.45
CA VAL A 134 0.76 16.67 -8.36
C VAL A 134 2.12 17.40 -8.38
N TRP A 135 3.13 16.83 -7.72
CA TRP A 135 4.35 17.58 -7.42
C TRP A 135 5.59 17.14 -8.21
N LEU A 136 5.56 16.00 -8.91
CA LEU A 136 6.66 15.60 -9.79
C LEU A 136 6.81 16.55 -10.98
N PRO A 137 8.03 16.68 -11.54
CA PRO A 137 8.25 17.39 -12.79
C PRO A 137 7.52 16.70 -13.95
N GLU A 138 7.22 17.46 -15.00
CA GLU A 138 6.77 16.88 -16.26
C GLU A 138 7.86 16.01 -16.87
N TYR A 139 7.43 14.92 -17.50
CA TYR A 139 8.35 13.97 -18.13
C TYR A 139 8.78 14.49 -19.51
N PRO A 140 10.05 14.32 -19.93
CA PRO A 140 11.14 13.62 -19.26
C PRO A 140 11.84 14.42 -18.15
N ILE A 141 12.16 13.71 -17.05
CA ILE A 141 12.86 14.26 -15.88
C ILE A 141 14.29 14.65 -16.27
N LYS A 142 14.71 15.88 -15.94
CA LYS A 142 16.07 16.38 -16.18
C LYS A 142 16.93 16.31 -14.91
N SER A 143 18.25 16.38 -15.07
CA SER A 143 19.18 16.41 -13.92
C SER A 143 18.92 17.58 -12.97
N SER A 144 18.40 18.70 -13.48
CA SER A 144 17.99 19.86 -12.67
C SER A 144 16.80 19.57 -11.74
N ASP A 145 16.04 18.53 -12.03
CA ASP A 145 14.82 18.19 -11.31
C ASP A 145 15.06 17.17 -10.18
N LEU A 146 16.28 16.62 -10.07
CA LEU A 146 16.59 15.55 -9.12
C LEU A 146 16.33 15.93 -7.66
N TRP A 147 16.60 17.19 -7.28
CA TRP A 147 16.30 17.67 -5.93
C TRP A 147 14.79 17.67 -5.64
N ARG A 148 13.97 18.00 -6.64
CA ARG A 148 12.51 18.01 -6.56
C ARG A 148 11.98 16.59 -6.50
N VAL A 149 12.51 15.68 -7.32
CA VAL A 149 12.19 14.25 -7.25
C VAL A 149 12.50 13.70 -5.86
N ALA A 150 13.67 14.00 -5.29
CA ALA A 150 14.03 13.57 -3.95
C ALA A 150 13.05 14.09 -2.89
N LEU A 151 12.76 15.39 -2.90
CA LEU A 151 11.85 16.02 -1.94
C LEU A 151 10.42 15.46 -2.03
N VAL A 152 9.89 15.30 -3.24
CA VAL A 152 8.53 14.79 -3.47
C VAL A 152 8.45 13.29 -3.12
N THR A 153 9.49 12.51 -3.38
CA THR A 153 9.57 11.10 -2.97
C THR A 153 9.55 10.98 -1.44
N VAL A 154 10.27 11.85 -0.71
CA VAL A 154 10.21 11.89 0.77
C VAL A 154 8.80 12.25 1.24
N ALA A 155 8.18 13.28 0.66
CA ALA A 155 6.81 13.67 1.01
C ALA A 155 5.81 12.53 0.74
N GLY A 156 5.94 11.86 -0.40
CA GLY A 156 5.17 10.68 -0.74
C GLY A 156 5.37 9.55 0.29
N ALA A 157 6.61 9.29 0.71
CA ALA A 157 6.93 8.20 1.64
C ALA A 157 6.34 8.47 3.03
N VAL A 158 6.45 9.72 3.49
CA VAL A 158 5.84 10.17 4.74
C VAL A 158 4.32 10.05 4.66
N SER A 159 3.70 10.48 3.56
CA SER A 159 2.24 10.38 3.38
C SER A 159 1.76 8.92 3.36
N TYR A 160 2.47 8.04 2.65
CA TYR A 160 2.20 6.60 2.61
C TYR A 160 2.23 6.02 4.03
N THR A 161 3.36 6.22 4.72
CA THR A 161 3.62 5.66 6.05
C THR A 161 2.62 6.20 7.06
N PHE A 162 2.30 7.49 7.01
CA PHE A 162 1.31 8.09 7.89
C PHE A 162 -0.07 7.47 7.69
N ILE A 163 -0.57 7.41 6.45
CA ILE A 163 -1.90 6.83 6.16
C ILE A 163 -1.94 5.36 6.52
N ASN A 164 -0.89 4.60 6.18
CA ASN A 164 -0.80 3.18 6.51
C ASN A 164 -0.81 2.96 8.03
N PHE A 165 0.03 3.69 8.77
CA PHE A 165 0.12 3.61 10.22
C PHE A 165 -1.21 3.96 10.90
N GLN A 166 -1.89 5.02 10.46
CA GLN A 166 -3.20 5.39 10.98
C GLN A 166 -4.25 4.30 10.71
N ALA A 167 -4.27 3.73 9.49
CA ALA A 167 -5.18 2.65 9.14
C ALA A 167 -4.94 1.42 10.02
N VAL A 168 -3.69 0.93 10.11
CA VAL A 168 -3.30 -0.20 10.96
C VAL A 168 -3.68 0.05 12.41
N THR A 169 -3.33 1.22 12.96
CA THR A 169 -3.62 1.59 14.35
C THR A 169 -5.11 1.57 14.63
N LEU A 170 -5.91 2.12 13.72
CA LEU A 170 -7.36 2.17 13.83
C LEU A 170 -7.96 0.75 13.78
N ILE A 171 -7.53 -0.09 12.84
CA ILE A 171 -7.98 -1.49 12.71
C ILE A 171 -7.62 -2.26 13.98
N VAL A 172 -6.36 -2.21 14.41
CA VAL A 172 -5.85 -2.97 15.55
C VAL A 172 -6.60 -2.58 16.81
N ARG A 173 -6.70 -1.27 17.08
CA ARG A 173 -7.39 -0.73 18.27
C ARG A 173 -8.85 -1.13 18.32
N ASN A 174 -9.55 -1.11 17.17
CA ASN A 174 -10.98 -1.36 17.13
C ASN A 174 -11.33 -2.85 17.05
N VAL A 175 -10.55 -3.67 16.34
CA VAL A 175 -10.84 -5.10 16.13
C VAL A 175 -10.27 -5.97 17.25
N PHE A 176 -9.08 -5.64 17.74
CA PHE A 176 -8.37 -6.47 18.73
C PHE A 176 -8.32 -5.83 20.13
N GLY A 177 -8.79 -4.59 20.25
CA GLY A 177 -8.77 -3.82 21.49
C GLY A 177 -7.38 -3.26 21.83
N ARG A 178 -7.30 -2.45 22.88
CA ARG A 178 -6.02 -2.10 23.51
C ARG A 178 -5.50 -3.35 24.23
N ARG A 179 -4.72 -4.17 23.54
CA ARG A 179 -3.77 -5.04 24.25
C ARG A 179 -2.60 -4.14 24.58
N ASP A 180 -2.36 -3.91 25.87
CA ASP A 180 -1.04 -3.46 26.29
C ASP A 180 -0.05 -4.42 25.65
N VAL A 181 0.82 -3.89 24.80
CA VAL A 181 1.94 -4.64 24.25
C VAL A 181 2.73 -5.03 25.49
N ARG A 182 2.56 -6.26 25.97
CA ARG A 182 3.35 -6.73 27.10
C ARG A 182 4.80 -6.58 26.63
N PRO A 183 5.66 -5.88 27.38
CA PRO A 183 7.08 -5.87 27.06
C PRO A 183 7.49 -7.34 27.01
N TRP A 184 7.95 -7.74 25.84
CA TRP A 184 8.51 -9.03 25.47
C TRP A 184 8.95 -9.83 26.70
N SER A 185 8.10 -10.77 27.11
CA SER A 185 8.40 -11.78 28.13
C SER A 185 8.50 -13.13 27.44
#